data_AF-A0A931MA69-F1
#
_entry.id   AF-A0A931MA69-F1
#
_cell.length_a   1.000
_cell.length_b   1.000
_cell.length_c   1.000
_cell.angle_alpha   90.00
_cell.angle_beta   90.00
_cell.angle_gamma   90.00
#
_symmetry.space_group_name_H-M   'P 1'
#
loop_
_entity.id
_entity.type
_entity.pdbx_description
1 polymer ?
#
loop_
_entity_poly.entity_id
_entity_poly.type
_entity_poly.pdbx_seq_one_letter_code
_entity_poly.pdbx_strand_id
1 'polypeptide(L)'
;QNGEFKDDGKSLLHNYIGVEELRACTTCNACVEECPVSISPLSIILELRRSLIMEESNAPQEWNAMFSNVENNFAPWKFAPDDRDKWVAES
;
A
#
# COMPACT_ATOMS: atom_id res chain seq x y z
N GLN A 1 25.15 -1.73 -28.64
CA GLN A 1 25.71 -2.23 -27.36
C GLN A 1 24.98 -3.53 -27.06
N ASN A 2 25.59 -4.68 -27.37
CA ASN A 2 24.95 -6.00 -27.29
C ASN A 2 25.26 -6.62 -25.92
N GLY A 3 24.48 -6.25 -24.90
CA GLY A 3 24.48 -6.96 -23.62
C GLY A 3 23.49 -8.11 -23.68
N GLU A 4 23.96 -9.36 -23.60
CA GLU A 4 23.07 -10.50 -23.37
C GLU A 4 22.49 -10.41 -21.96
N PHE A 5 21.16 -10.45 -21.85
CA PHE A 5 20.48 -10.56 -20.56
C PHE A 5 20.79 -11.93 -19.96
N LYS A 6 21.42 -11.94 -18.78
CA LYS A 6 21.61 -13.14 -17.97
C LYS A 6 20.65 -13.07 -16.80
N ASP A 7 19.70 -14.00 -16.77
CA ASP A 7 18.75 -14.14 -15.69
C ASP A 7 19.49 -14.56 -14.40
N ASP A 8 19.34 -13.77 -13.34
CA ASP A 8 19.92 -14.04 -12.03
C ASP A 8 18.93 -14.73 -11.07
N GLY A 9 17.71 -15.00 -11.54
CA GLY A 9 16.67 -15.70 -10.79
C GLY A 9 16.12 -14.90 -9.60
N LYS A 10 16.37 -13.58 -9.55
CA LYS A 10 15.93 -12.70 -8.46
C LYS A 10 14.78 -11.80 -8.91
N SER A 11 13.81 -11.61 -8.03
CA SER A 11 12.73 -10.66 -8.23
C SER A 11 12.99 -9.34 -7.50
N LEU A 12 12.44 -8.24 -8.03
CA LEU A 12 12.51 -6.93 -7.38
C LEU A 12 11.91 -6.98 -5.96
N LEU A 13 10.75 -7.63 -5.83
CA LEU A 13 10.09 -7.92 -4.57
C LEU A 13 10.77 -9.10 -3.87
N HIS A 14 10.91 -9.05 -2.55
CA HIS A 14 11.55 -10.04 -1.67
C HIS A 14 13.07 -10.16 -1.76
N ASN A 15 13.72 -10.04 -2.93
CA ASN A 15 15.17 -10.13 -3.02
C ASN A 15 15.88 -8.78 -2.91
N TYR A 16 15.36 -7.74 -3.55
CA TYR A 16 15.96 -6.41 -3.54
C TYR A 16 15.21 -5.43 -2.64
N ILE A 17 13.89 -5.58 -2.55
CA ILE A 17 13.02 -4.76 -1.70
C ILE A 17 12.25 -5.68 -0.76
N GLY A 18 12.44 -5.50 0.53
CA GLY A 18 11.75 -6.22 1.59
C GLY A 18 10.30 -5.77 1.77
N VAL A 19 9.46 -6.67 2.28
CA VAL A 19 8.06 -6.36 2.63
C VAL A 19 7.97 -5.29 3.72
N GLU A 20 8.90 -5.28 4.66
CA GLU A 20 8.96 -4.27 5.72
C GLU A 20 9.27 -2.88 5.15
N GLU A 21 10.23 -2.77 4.24
CA GLU A 21 10.60 -1.51 3.57
C GLU A 21 9.41 -0.92 2.80
N LEU A 22 8.63 -1.76 2.12
CA LEU A 22 7.41 -1.33 1.42
C LEU A 22 6.32 -0.82 2.37
N ARG A 23 6.22 -1.40 3.58
CA ARG A 23 5.25 -0.99 4.60
C ARG A 23 5.71 0.24 5.39
N ALA A 24 7.03 0.47 5.48
CA ALA A 24 7.60 1.67 6.10
C ALA A 24 7.31 2.95 5.30
N CYS A 25 7.03 2.84 4.00
CA CYS A 25 6.62 3.99 3.20
C CYS A 25 5.26 4.56 3.67
N THR A 26 5.31 5.77 4.22
CA THR A 26 4.13 6.53 4.71
C THR A 26 3.41 7.31 3.62
N THR A 27 3.80 7.15 2.35
CA THR A 27 3.23 7.88 1.21
C THR A 27 3.37 9.41 1.32
N CYS A 28 4.45 9.90 1.94
CA CYS A 28 4.69 11.34 2.18
C CYS A 28 5.03 12.19 0.93
N ASN A 29 5.14 11.57 -0.24
CA ASN A 29 5.45 12.22 -1.54
C ASN A 29 6.83 12.88 -1.69
N ALA A 30 7.64 12.97 -0.63
CA ALA A 30 8.95 13.62 -0.67
C ALA A 30 9.90 13.08 -1.76
N CYS A 31 9.90 11.76 -2.01
CA CYS A 31 10.76 11.17 -3.05
C CYS A 31 10.38 11.56 -4.49
N VAL A 32 9.13 11.98 -4.73
CA VAL A 32 8.66 12.47 -6.03
C VAL A 32 9.05 13.94 -6.20
N GLU A 33 8.93 14.73 -5.14
CA GLU A 33 9.24 16.16 -5.13
C GLU A 33 10.74 16.43 -5.29
N GLU A 34 11.59 15.65 -4.62
CA GLU A 34 13.05 15.80 -4.68
C GLU A 34 13.67 15.21 -5.96
N CYS A 35 12.88 14.56 -6.83
CA CYS A 35 13.43 13.82 -7.96
C CYS A 35 13.90 14.75 -9.10
N PRO A 36 15.20 14.79 -9.44
CA PRO A 36 15.75 15.70 -10.45
C PRO A 36 15.39 15.33 -11.90
N VAL A 37 14.89 14.11 -12.12
CA VAL A 37 14.52 13.58 -13.45
C VAL A 37 13.01 13.30 -13.56
N SER A 38 12.22 13.80 -12.60
CA SER A 38 10.75 13.75 -12.63
C SER A 38 10.16 12.35 -12.78
N ILE A 39 10.76 11.35 -12.14
CA ILE A 39 10.16 10.01 -11.99
C ILE A 39 9.35 9.93 -10.70
N SER A 40 8.46 8.95 -10.61
CA SER A 40 7.69 8.65 -9.39
C SER A 40 8.13 7.31 -8.79
N PRO A 41 9.06 7.29 -7.83
CA PRO A 41 9.34 6.08 -7.06
C PRO A 41 8.10 5.62 -6.26
N LEU A 42 7.25 6.57 -5.85
CA LEU A 42 6.04 6.30 -5.08
C LEU A 42 5.05 5.41 -5.84
N SER A 43 4.84 5.62 -7.15
CA SER A 43 3.89 4.79 -7.92
C SER A 43 4.34 3.34 -7.98
N ILE A 44 5.64 3.09 -8.17
CA ILE A 44 6.22 1.74 -8.18
C ILE A 44 6.04 1.06 -6.82
N ILE A 45 6.28 1.78 -5.72
CA ILE A 45 6.07 1.25 -4.36
C ILE A 45 4.60 0.85 -4.14
N LEU A 46 3.65 1.66 -4.61
CA LEU A 46 2.22 1.35 -4.49
C LEU A 46 1.83 0.11 -5.30
N GLU A 47 2.38 -0.07 -6.50
CA GLU A 47 2.16 -1.27 -7.32
C GLU A 47 2.71 -2.53 -6.65
N LEU A 48 3.91 -2.47 -6.06
CA LEU A 48 4.48 -3.58 -5.31
C LEU A 48 3.63 -3.94 -4.07
N ARG A 49 3.14 -2.93 -3.33
CA ARG A 49 2.20 -3.16 -2.21
C ARG A 49 0.90 -3.80 -2.67
N ARG A 50 0.40 -3.42 -3.86
CA ARG A 50 -0.82 -4.00 -4.44
C ARG A 50 -0.61 -5.47 -4.83
N SER A 51 0.50 -5.82 -5.46
CA SER A 51 0.83 -7.21 -5.80
C SER A 51 0.93 -8.07 -4.52
N LEU A 52 1.60 -7.58 -3.47
CA LEU A 52 1.65 -8.27 -2.17
C LEU A 52 0.26 -8.60 -1.60
N ILE A 53 -0.71 -7.69 -1.71
CA ILE A 53 -2.06 -7.89 -1.16
C ILE A 53 -2.89 -8.80 -2.08
N MET A 54 -2.95 -8.48 -3.37
CA MET A 54 -3.90 -9.08 -4.31
C MET A 54 -3.41 -10.42 -4.87
N GLU A 55 -2.10 -10.60 -5.04
CA GLU A 55 -1.52 -11.80 -5.65
C GLU A 55 -0.98 -12.75 -4.58
N GLU A 56 -0.28 -12.23 -3.57
CA GLU A 56 0.33 -13.05 -2.52
C GLU A 56 -0.55 -13.19 -1.25
N SER A 57 -1.69 -12.49 -1.18
CA SER A 57 -2.54 -12.45 0.03
C SER A 57 -1.78 -12.05 1.32
N ASN A 58 -0.71 -11.27 1.17
CA ASN A 58 0.20 -10.86 2.25
C ASN A 58 -0.24 -9.53 2.88
N ALA A 59 -1.45 -9.51 3.40
CA ALA A 59 -2.01 -8.37 4.13
C ALA A 59 -1.84 -8.54 5.65
N PRO A 60 -1.39 -7.50 6.39
CA PRO A 60 -1.42 -7.48 7.85
C PRO A 60 -2.83 -7.73 8.40
N GLN A 61 -2.94 -8.35 9.57
CA GLN A 61 -4.22 -8.72 10.14
C GLN A 61 -5.11 -7.51 10.44
N GLU A 62 -4.51 -6.40 10.83
CA GLU A 62 -5.19 -5.12 11.06
C GLU A 62 -5.79 -4.55 9.76
N TRP A 63 -5.12 -4.74 8.62
CA TRP A 63 -5.63 -4.30 7.32
C TRP A 63 -6.77 -5.18 6.82
N ASN A 64 -6.72 -6.49 7.09
CA ASN A 64 -7.83 -7.39 6.77
C ASN A 64 -9.12 -6.99 7.47
N ALA A 65 -9.04 -6.59 8.74
CA ALA A 65 -10.20 -6.04 9.46
C ALA A 65 -10.73 -4.76 8.80
N MET A 66 -9.84 -3.87 8.35
CA MET A 66 -10.22 -2.67 7.62
C MET A 66 -10.88 -2.98 6.26
N PHE A 67 -10.35 -3.93 5.48
CA PHE A 67 -10.94 -4.36 4.21
C PHE A 67 -12.35 -4.91 4.40
N SER A 68 -12.55 -5.82 5.37
CA SER A 68 -13.88 -6.33 5.70
C SER A 68 -14.85 -5.24 6.15
N ASN A 69 -14.39 -4.24 6.90
CA ASN A 69 -15.25 -3.11 7.29
C ASN A 69 -15.65 -2.28 6.08
N VAL A 70 -14.73 -1.99 5.15
CA VAL A 70 -15.04 -1.23 3.93
C VAL A 70 -16.06 -1.98 3.06
N GLU A 71 -15.91 -3.29 2.91
CA GLU A 71 -16.83 -4.11 2.12
C GLU A 71 -18.25 -4.15 2.71
N ASN A 72 -18.38 -4.23 4.03
CA ASN A 72 -19.68 -4.39 4.69
C ASN A 72 -20.36 -3.07 5.06
N ASN A 73 -19.60 -2.08 5.50
CA ASN A 73 -20.12 -0.84 6.08
C ASN A 73 -19.78 0.41 5.25
N PHE A 74 -19.08 0.26 4.12
CA PHE A 74 -18.54 1.37 3.31
C PHE A 74 -17.66 2.33 4.12
N ALA A 75 -17.13 1.87 5.25
CA ALA A 75 -16.27 2.64 6.14
C ALA A 75 -15.15 1.74 6.68
N PRO A 76 -13.90 2.21 6.80
CA PRO A 76 -12.79 1.41 7.30
C PRO A 76 -12.89 1.10 8.81
N TRP A 77 -13.69 1.88 9.52
CA TRP A 77 -13.97 1.74 10.95
C TRP A 77 -15.25 0.92 11.17
N LYS A 78 -15.27 0.13 12.24
CA LYS A 78 -16.40 -0.75 12.60
C LYS A 78 -17.57 -0.02 13.29
N PHE A 79 -17.79 1.26 13.00
CA PHE A 79 -18.89 2.03 13.60
C PHE A 79 -20.19 1.82 12.82
N ALA A 80 -21.33 1.85 13.52
CA ALA A 80 -22.63 1.82 12.86
C ALA A 80 -22.84 3.15 12.11
N PRO A 81 -23.44 3.14 10.91
CA PRO A 81 -23.76 4.37 10.19
C PRO A 81 -24.56 5.38 11.01
N ASP A 82 -25.52 4.89 11.82
CA ASP A 82 -26.36 5.69 12.71
C ASP A 82 -25.55 6.40 13.82
N ASP A 83 -24.37 5.88 14.17
CA ASP A 83 -23.50 6.47 15.17
C ASP A 83 -22.70 7.66 14.63
N ARG A 84 -22.62 7.82 13.31
CA ARG A 84 -21.84 8.88 12.66
C ARG A 84 -22.29 10.29 13.05
N ASP A 85 -23.59 10.49 13.24
CA ASP A 85 -24.18 11.82 13.47
C ASP A 85 -24.52 12.07 14.95
N LYS A 86 -24.20 11.14 15.85
CA LYS A 86 -24.48 11.27 17.29
C LYS A 86 -23.88 12.54 17.91
N TRP A 87 -22.71 12.96 17.46
CA TRP A 87 -22.05 14.20 17.92
C TRP A 87 -22.91 15.46 17.70
N VAL A 88 -23.81 15.46 16.71
CA VAL A 88 -24.72 16.59 16.41
C VAL A 88 -25.78 16.74 17.51
N ALA A 89 -26.23 15.63 18.10
CA ALA A 89 -27.22 15.64 19.17
C ALA A 89 -26.61 15.88 20.56
N GLU A 90 -25.29 15.74 20.70
CA GLU A 90 -24.53 15.95 21.94
C GLU A 90 -23.95 17.38 22.05
N SER A 91 -23.99 18.18 20.97
CA SER A 91 -23.55 19.58 20.90
C SER A 91 -24.69 20.55 21.21
#